data_AF-A0A1C5E542-F1
#
_entry.id   AF-A0A1C5E542-F1
#
_cell.length_a   1.000
_cell.length_b   1.000
_cell.length_c   1.000
_cell.angle_alpha   90.00
_cell.angle_beta   90.00
_cell.angle_gamma   90.00
#
_symmetry.space_group_name_H-M   'P 1'
#
loop_
_entity.id
_entity.type
_entity.pdbx_description
1 polymer ?
#
loop_
_entity_poly.entity_id
_entity_poly.type
_entity_poly.pdbx_seq_one_letter_code
_entity_poly.pdbx_strand_id
1 'polypeptide(L)'
;MVEATIRSGYAFHTLPAAWDEVLGRFDAGAMRYVKAPVLILNGEKDTVFRAEEADFARAHPHARVELIPRARHLANFDDPDAFTDAVRRFARQLPAVS
;
A
#
# COMPACT_ATOMS: atom_id res chain seq x y z
N MET A 1 -26.52 19.05 2.47
CA MET A 1 -25.11 18.73 2.81
C MET A 1 -24.79 17.25 2.55
N VAL A 2 -25.57 16.29 3.05
CA VAL A 2 -25.34 14.84 2.86
C VAL A 2 -25.42 14.40 1.39
N GLU A 3 -26.38 14.93 0.62
CA GLU A 3 -26.62 14.53 -0.77
C GLU A 3 -25.51 14.99 -1.74
N ALA A 4 -24.87 16.12 -1.47
CA ALA A 4 -23.71 16.60 -2.23
C ALA A 4 -22.47 15.72 -2.00
N THR A 5 -22.28 15.23 -0.76
CA THR A 5 -21.19 14.30 -0.42
C THR A 5 -21.36 12.94 -1.10
N ILE A 6 -22.61 12.44 -1.19
CA ILE A 6 -22.94 11.20 -1.91
C ILE A 6 -22.67 11.33 -3.41
N ARG A 7 -23.03 12.47 -4.03
CA ARG A 7 -22.77 12.75 -5.45
C ARG A 7 -21.29 12.93 -5.78
N SER A 8 -20.46 13.25 -4.78
CA SER A 8 -19.01 13.45 -4.92
C SER A 8 -18.18 12.18 -4.71
N GLY A 9 -18.82 11.01 -4.55
CA GLY A 9 -18.14 9.72 -4.41
C GLY A 9 -17.77 9.32 -2.98
N TYR A 10 -18.19 10.06 -1.96
CA TYR A 10 -17.90 9.73 -0.55
C TYR A 10 -19.17 9.30 0.18
N ALA A 11 -19.58 8.05 -0.02
CA ALA A 11 -20.63 7.42 0.77
C ALA A 11 -19.99 6.44 1.78
N PHE A 12 -19.64 6.94 2.97
CA PHE A 12 -19.01 6.14 4.03
C PHE A 12 -19.90 4.99 4.56
N HIS A 13 -21.20 4.99 4.25
CA HIS A 13 -22.16 3.97 4.69
C HIS A 13 -22.19 2.71 3.81
N THR A 14 -21.73 2.79 2.56
CA THR A 14 -21.57 1.62 1.68
C THR A 14 -20.15 1.08 1.67
N LEU A 15 -19.22 1.77 2.34
CA LEU A 15 -17.84 1.31 2.47
C LEU A 15 -17.77 -0.09 3.04
N PRO A 16 -18.40 -0.48 4.17
CA PRO A 16 -18.13 -1.79 4.79
C PRO A 16 -18.33 -2.99 3.86
N ALA A 17 -19.42 -3.02 3.07
CA ALA A 17 -19.71 -4.12 2.16
C ALA A 17 -18.80 -4.13 0.91
N ALA A 18 -18.50 -2.95 0.35
CA ALA A 18 -17.54 -2.83 -0.74
C ALA A 18 -16.10 -3.05 -0.27
N TRP A 19 -15.79 -2.74 0.99
CA TRP A 19 -14.50 -2.91 1.64
C TRP A 19 -14.24 -4.39 1.92
N ASP A 20 -15.23 -5.13 2.42
CA ASP A 20 -15.16 -6.60 2.56
C ASP A 20 -15.05 -7.30 1.20
N GLU A 21 -15.78 -6.85 0.18
CA GLU A 21 -15.72 -7.48 -1.15
C GLU A 21 -14.42 -7.18 -1.90
N VAL A 22 -13.83 -6.00 -1.71
CA VAL A 22 -12.59 -5.57 -2.39
C VAL A 22 -11.33 -5.97 -1.63
N LEU A 23 -11.30 -5.87 -0.29
CA LEU A 23 -10.15 -6.28 0.53
C LEU A 23 -10.18 -7.76 0.89
N GLY A 24 -11.35 -8.35 1.11
CA GLY A 24 -11.47 -9.79 1.44
C GLY A 24 -11.11 -10.71 0.27
N ARG A 25 -10.99 -10.17 -0.94
CA ARG A 25 -10.73 -10.96 -2.16
C ARG A 25 -9.24 -11.18 -2.45
N PHE A 26 -8.36 -10.39 -1.84
CA PHE A 26 -6.91 -10.45 -2.06
C PHE A 26 -6.16 -10.24 -0.74
N ASP A 27 -6.10 -11.32 0.05
CA ASP A 27 -5.24 -11.40 1.23
C ASP A 27 -3.75 -11.47 0.84
N ALA A 28 -2.88 -11.50 1.85
CA ALA A 28 -1.44 -11.72 1.68
C ALA A 28 -1.13 -12.96 0.80
N GLY A 29 -2.00 -13.96 0.77
CA GLY A 29 -1.87 -15.15 -0.07
C GLY A 29 -1.84 -14.85 -1.57
N ALA A 30 -2.39 -13.72 -2.03
CA ALA A 30 -2.28 -13.29 -3.43
C ALA A 30 -0.83 -13.02 -3.87
N MET A 31 0.04 -12.66 -2.92
CA MET A 31 1.45 -12.36 -3.18
C MET A 31 2.21 -13.55 -3.79
N ARG A 32 1.78 -14.80 -3.59
CA ARG A 32 2.39 -15.99 -4.21
C ARG A 32 2.38 -15.98 -5.75
N TYR A 33 1.47 -15.21 -6.33
CA TYR A 33 1.32 -15.09 -7.77
C TYR A 33 2.20 -14.00 -8.38
N VAL A 34 2.70 -13.06 -7.58
CA VAL A 34 3.67 -12.05 -8.02
C VAL A 34 5.03 -12.72 -8.20
N LYS A 35 5.65 -12.52 -9.37
CA LYS A 35 6.97 -13.09 -9.69
C LYS A 35 8.11 -12.07 -9.63
N ALA A 36 7.78 -10.79 -9.70
CA ALA A 36 8.76 -9.70 -9.59
C ALA A 36 9.10 -9.41 -8.12
N PRO A 37 10.30 -8.89 -7.80
CA PRO A 37 10.57 -8.35 -6.47
C PRO A 37 9.54 -7.29 -6.08
N VAL A 38 9.26 -7.16 -4.79
CA VAL A 38 8.19 -6.26 -4.29
C VAL A 38 8.75 -5.31 -3.24
N LEU A 39 8.40 -4.03 -3.37
CA LEU A 39 8.50 -3.04 -2.32
C LEU A 39 7.09 -2.72 -1.79
N ILE A 40 6.89 -2.94 -0.50
CA ILE A 40 5.73 -2.46 0.26
C ILE A 40 6.18 -1.17 0.95
N LEU A 41 5.72 -0.03 0.47
CA LEU A 41 6.15 1.30 0.92
C LEU A 41 4.98 2.06 1.52
N ASN A 42 5.04 2.35 2.81
CA ASN A 42 3.95 3.02 3.52
C ASN A 42 4.46 4.17 4.41
N GLY A 43 3.55 5.01 4.90
CA GLY A 43 3.88 6.02 5.90
C GLY A 43 3.99 5.43 7.31
N GLU A 44 4.96 5.87 8.11
CA GLU A 44 5.17 5.38 9.48
C GLU A 44 3.89 5.45 10.35
N LYS A 45 3.09 6.50 10.17
CA LYS A 45 1.87 6.78 10.94
C LYS A 45 0.59 6.21 10.32
N ASP A 46 0.71 5.44 9.24
CA ASP A 46 -0.42 4.79 8.58
C ASP A 46 -0.82 3.48 9.25
N THR A 47 -1.14 3.52 10.54
CA THR A 47 -1.32 2.31 11.37
C THR A 47 -2.46 1.40 10.91
N VAL A 48 -3.49 1.95 10.27
CA VAL A 48 -4.65 1.19 9.77
C VAL A 48 -4.26 0.38 8.54
N PHE A 49 -3.70 1.02 7.52
CA PHE A 49 -3.45 0.35 6.24
C PHE A 49 -2.16 -0.49 6.23
N ARG A 50 -1.31 -0.33 7.25
CA ARG A 50 -0.09 -1.11 7.43
C ARG A 50 -0.25 -2.33 8.33
N ALA A 51 -1.41 -2.54 8.93
CA ALA A 51 -1.63 -3.60 9.91
C ALA A 51 -1.19 -4.99 9.40
N GLU A 52 -1.29 -5.24 8.10
CA GLU A 52 -0.99 -6.54 7.47
C GLU A 52 0.30 -6.54 6.63
N GLU A 53 1.07 -5.45 6.55
CA GLU A 53 2.21 -5.34 5.64
C GLU A 53 3.28 -6.42 5.88
N ALA A 54 3.42 -6.87 7.13
CA ALA A 54 4.31 -7.96 7.50
C ALA A 54 3.83 -9.32 6.95
N ASP A 55 2.52 -9.55 6.88
CA ASP A 55 1.97 -10.78 6.32
C ASP A 55 2.13 -10.80 4.80
N PHE A 56 1.87 -9.68 4.13
CA PHE A 56 2.16 -9.51 2.70
C PHE A 56 3.64 -9.72 2.38
N ALA A 57 4.54 -9.20 3.22
CA ALA A 57 5.98 -9.38 3.05
C ALA A 57 6.40 -10.85 3.23
N ARG A 58 5.86 -11.55 4.23
CA ARG A 58 6.16 -12.98 4.45
C ARG A 58 5.65 -13.87 3.32
N ALA A 59 4.57 -13.48 2.65
CA ALA A 59 3.96 -14.25 1.57
C ALA A 59 4.74 -14.16 0.23
N HIS A 60 5.81 -13.35 0.14
CA HIS A 60 6.63 -13.23 -1.06
C HIS A 60 8.14 -13.26 -0.74
N PRO A 61 8.93 -14.15 -1.37
CA PRO A 61 10.34 -14.38 -0.99
C PRO A 61 11.27 -13.18 -1.22
N HIS A 62 10.85 -12.23 -2.06
CA HIS A 62 11.61 -11.02 -2.40
C HIS A 62 10.82 -9.74 -2.10
N ALA A 63 9.86 -9.80 -1.17
CA ALA A 63 9.20 -8.60 -0.68
C ALA A 63 10.03 -7.95 0.43
N ARG A 64 9.95 -6.62 0.49
CA ARG A 64 10.50 -5.82 1.58
C ARG A 64 9.53 -4.73 1.98
N VAL A 65 9.56 -4.39 3.26
CA VAL A 65 8.77 -3.30 3.83
C VAL A 65 9.71 -2.14 4.10
N GLU A 66 9.35 -0.95 3.63
CA GLU A 66 10.03 0.30 3.98
C GLU A 66 8.99 1.33 4.42
N LEU A 67 9.36 2.15 5.41
CA LEU A 67 8.48 3.15 6.00
C LEU A 67 9.04 4.54 5.76
N ILE A 68 8.18 5.47 5.35
CA ILE A 68 8.50 6.89 5.30
C ILE A 68 8.27 7.48 6.70
N PRO A 69 9.32 7.93 7.41
CA PRO A 69 9.19 8.45 8.77
C PRO A 69 8.17 9.58 8.86
N ARG A 70 7.38 9.59 9.93
CA ARG A 70 6.36 10.61 10.24
C ARG A 70 5.21 10.77 9.24
N ALA A 71 5.25 10.13 8.07
CA ALA A 71 4.23 10.21 7.03
C ALA A 71 3.00 9.33 7.37
N ARG A 72 1.83 9.73 6.87
CA ARG A 72 0.55 9.02 7.00
C ARG A 72 0.25 8.25 5.71
N HIS A 73 -1.02 7.95 5.47
CA HIS A 73 -1.47 7.15 4.33
C HIS A 73 -1.01 7.69 2.97
N LEU A 74 -1.14 9.00 2.76
CA LEU A 74 -0.66 9.66 1.56
C LEU A 74 0.84 9.99 1.68
N ALA A 75 1.67 8.97 1.84
CA ALA A 75 3.09 9.12 2.15
C ALA A 75 3.86 9.92 1.08
N ASN A 76 3.48 9.77 -0.19
CA ASN A 76 4.02 10.52 -1.31
C ASN A 76 3.67 12.02 -1.30
N PHE A 77 2.65 12.43 -0.54
CA PHE A 77 2.31 13.83 -0.31
C PHE A 77 2.94 14.38 0.97
N ASP A 78 2.98 13.57 2.03
CA ASP A 78 3.56 13.98 3.31
C ASP A 78 5.09 14.18 3.22
N ASP A 79 5.80 13.35 2.45
CA ASP A 79 7.23 13.51 2.14
C ASP A 79 7.55 13.00 0.72
N PRO A 80 7.39 13.86 -0.32
CA PRO A 80 7.59 13.46 -1.72
C PRO A 80 9.02 13.02 -2.05
N ASP A 81 10.01 13.64 -1.41
CA ASP A 81 11.42 13.37 -1.65
C ASP A 81 11.79 12.00 -1.07
N ALA A 82 11.45 11.73 0.19
CA ALA A 82 11.71 10.44 0.82
C ALA A 82 10.99 9.30 0.10
N PHE A 83 9.74 9.52 -0.33
CA PHE A 83 8.99 8.54 -1.11
C PHE A 83 9.68 8.24 -2.45
N THR A 84 10.05 9.30 -3.19
CA THR A 84 10.72 9.17 -4.48
C THR A 84 12.06 8.47 -4.35
N ASP A 85 12.83 8.78 -3.31
CA ASP A 85 14.13 8.17 -3.05
C ASP A 85 14.01 6.68 -2.71
N ALA A 86 13.02 6.29 -1.92
CA ALA A 86 12.74 4.88 -1.62
C ALA A 86 12.44 4.08 -2.90
N VAL A 87 11.56 4.61 -3.76
CA VAL A 87 11.22 3.98 -5.04
C VAL A 87 12.44 3.88 -5.95
N ARG A 88 13.21 4.96 -6.09
CA ARG A 88 14.43 4.98 -6.92
C ARG A 88 15.49 4.02 -6.41
N ARG A 89 15.68 3.94 -5.09
CA ARG A 89 16.60 3.00 -4.45
C ARG A 89 16.18 1.56 -4.73
N PHE A 90 14.89 1.25 -4.64
CA PHE A 90 14.38 -0.06 -5.01
C PHE A 90 14.65 -0.40 -6.47
N ALA A 91 14.27 0.48 -7.39
CA ALA A 91 14.46 0.26 -8.82
C ALA A 91 15.93 -0.01 -9.18
N ARG A 92 16.87 0.70 -8.57
CA ARG A 92 18.32 0.49 -8.78
C ARG A 92 18.85 -0.84 -8.24
N GLN A 93 18.15 -1.47 -7.31
CA GLN A 93 18.52 -2.75 -6.72
C GLN A 93 17.87 -3.94 -7.44
N LEU A 94 16.95 -3.68 -8.37
CA LEU A 94 16.36 -4.73 -9.19
C LEU A 94 17.42 -5.30 -10.14
N PRO A 95 17.42 -6.63 -10.38
CA PRO A 95 18.25 -7.21 -11.43
C PRO A 95 17.96 -6.54 -12.77
N ALA A 96 18.99 -6.39 -13.60
CA ALA A 96 18.79 -5.98 -14.98
C ALA A 96 17.83 -6.99 -15.66
N VAL A 97 16.80 -6.48 -16.33
CA VAL A 97 15.92 -7.31 -17.15
C VAL A 97 16.80 -7.92 -18.25
N SER A 98 16.95 -9.24 -18.24
CA SER A 98 17.67 -9.99 -19.28
C SER A 98 16.80 -10.15 -20.52
#